data_AF-A0A132C8Z9-F1
#
_entry.id   AF-A0A132C8Z9-F1
#
_cell.length_a   1.000
_cell.length_b   1.000
_cell.length_c   1.000
_cell.angle_alpha   90.00
_cell.angle_beta   90.00
_cell.angle_gamma   90.00
#
_symmetry.space_group_name_H-M   'P 1'
#
loop_
_entity.id
_entity.type
_entity.pdbx_description
1 polymer ?
#
loop_
_entity_poly.entity_id
_entity_poly.type
_entity_poly.pdbx_seq_one_letter_code
_entity_poly.pdbx_strand_id
1 'polypeptide(L)'
;MARFAERIRIYCDDAITFMRTNTEEIATGFSFVYVDPPYYQQGPKLYRYHYTDANHVDLAQFLQTQGYPWLLSYDDHPRIRELYNGNTVQQIYLDYNVKSSRTARELAISNLMIPIPVYEGMQELLDIEADA
;
A
#
# COMPACT_ATOMS: atom_id res chain seq x y z
N MET A 1 -4.22 -11.37 -30.01
CA MET A 1 -3.66 -10.05 -29.63
C MET A 1 -4.41 -9.57 -28.40
N ALA A 2 -3.71 -9.28 -27.29
CA ALA A 2 -4.36 -8.88 -26.04
C ALA A 2 -4.90 -7.45 -26.16
N ARG A 3 -6.21 -7.28 -25.90
CA ARG A 3 -7.00 -6.03 -26.08
C ARG A 3 -6.43 -4.78 -25.38
N PHE A 4 -5.49 -4.95 -24.45
CA PHE A 4 -4.96 -3.86 -23.61
C PHE A 4 -3.46 -3.65 -23.74
N ALA A 5 -2.78 -4.34 -24.67
CA ALA A 5 -1.32 -4.27 -24.78
C ALA A 5 -0.81 -2.82 -24.98
N GLU A 6 -1.52 -2.00 -25.75
CA GLU A 6 -1.16 -0.59 -26.00
C GLU A 6 -1.36 0.33 -24.77
N ARG A 7 -2.05 -0.15 -23.74
CA ARG A 7 -2.30 0.59 -22.49
C ARG A 7 -1.34 0.18 -21.36
N ILE A 8 -0.46 -0.79 -21.60
CA ILE A 8 0.46 -1.31 -20.61
C ILE A 8 1.88 -0.99 -21.06
N ARG A 9 2.56 -0.17 -20.27
CA ARG A 9 4.01 0.06 -20.41
C ARG A 9 4.70 -0.63 -19.25
N ILE A 10 5.76 -1.39 -19.54
CA ILE A 10 6.52 -2.14 -18.55
C ILE A 10 7.91 -1.53 -18.47
N TYR A 11 8.36 -1.28 -17.24
CA TYR A 11 9.68 -0.75 -16.94
C TYR A 11 10.39 -1.71 -15.99
N CYS A 12 11.69 -1.91 -16.19
CA CYS A 12 12.55 -2.73 -15.32
C CYS A 12 13.65 -1.83 -14.74
N ASP A 13 13.28 -1.09 -13.70
CA ASP A 13 14.13 -0.11 -13.03
C ASP A 13 13.85 -0.12 -11.52
N ASP A 14 14.68 0.58 -10.75
CA ASP A 14 14.38 0.89 -9.36
C ASP A 14 13.12 1.74 -9.27
N ALA A 15 12.14 1.30 -8.47
CA ALA A 15 10.81 1.90 -8.43
C ALA A 15 10.84 3.35 -7.92
N ILE A 16 11.70 3.66 -6.94
CA ILE A 16 11.81 5.03 -6.40
C ILE A 16 12.43 5.94 -7.46
N THR A 17 13.49 5.48 -8.11
CA THR A 17 14.17 6.21 -9.21
C THR A 17 13.22 6.48 -10.37
N PHE A 18 12.43 5.47 -10.77
CA PHE A 18 11.40 5.61 -11.78
C PHE A 18 10.37 6.68 -11.41
N MET A 19 9.80 6.61 -10.20
CA MET A 19 8.79 7.59 -9.76
C MET A 19 9.36 9.01 -9.66
N ARG A 20 10.60 9.17 -9.17
CA ARG A 20 11.29 10.47 -9.12
C ARG A 20 11.50 11.06 -10.51
N THR A 21 11.92 10.23 -11.47
CA THR A 21 12.19 10.68 -12.85
C THR A 21 10.90 11.05 -13.60
N ASN A 22 9.79 10.41 -13.27
CA ASN A 22 8.50 10.59 -13.96
C ASN A 22 7.49 11.40 -13.12
N THR A 23 7.92 12.08 -12.06
CA THR A 23 7.05 12.80 -11.12
C THR A 23 6.14 13.81 -11.83
N GLU A 24 6.67 14.58 -12.79
CA GLU A 24 5.89 15.59 -13.53
C GLU A 24 4.83 14.96 -14.44
N GLU A 25 5.16 13.87 -15.15
CA GLU A 25 4.21 13.13 -16.00
C GLU A 25 3.09 12.54 -15.15
N ILE A 26 3.44 11.92 -14.02
CA ILE A 26 2.46 11.34 -13.08
C ILE A 26 1.52 12.44 -12.56
N ALA A 27 2.08 13.58 -12.12
CA ALA A 27 1.32 14.68 -11.55
C ALA A 27 0.36 15.34 -12.56
N THR A 28 0.81 15.56 -13.78
CA THR A 28 0.01 16.24 -14.82
C THR A 28 -1.06 15.35 -15.44
N GLY A 29 -0.87 14.03 -15.41
CA GLY A 29 -1.79 13.05 -16.03
C GLY A 29 -3.06 12.72 -15.24
N PHE A 30 -3.34 13.38 -14.12
CA PHE A 30 -4.38 12.93 -13.15
C PHE A 30 -4.20 11.45 -12.77
N SER A 31 -2.94 11.04 -12.58
CA SER A 31 -2.60 9.66 -12.30
C SER A 31 -2.93 9.28 -10.87
N PHE A 32 -3.35 8.04 -10.67
CA PHE A 32 -3.41 7.39 -9.37
C PHE A 32 -2.28 6.37 -9.29
N VAL A 33 -1.44 6.47 -8.26
CA VAL A 33 -0.27 5.60 -8.09
C VAL A 33 -0.55 4.56 -7.00
N TYR A 34 -0.56 3.30 -7.37
CA TYR A 34 -0.57 2.20 -6.41
C TYR A 34 0.85 1.68 -6.19
N VAL A 35 1.24 1.54 -4.92
CA VAL A 35 2.59 1.15 -4.51
C VAL A 35 2.49 -0.10 -3.64
N ASP A 36 3.24 -1.14 -4.02
CA ASP A 36 3.32 -2.41 -3.29
C ASP A 36 4.80 -2.85 -3.19
N PRO A 37 5.57 -2.22 -2.29
CA PRO A 37 7.01 -2.44 -2.20
C PRO A 37 7.30 -3.74 -1.43
N PRO A 38 8.57 -4.21 -1.39
CA PRO A 38 8.95 -5.25 -0.46
C PRO A 38 8.53 -4.88 0.97
N TYR A 39 7.76 -5.74 1.64
CA TYR A 39 7.25 -5.50 3.00
C TYR A 39 8.38 -5.40 4.03
N TYR A 40 8.12 -4.79 5.18
CA TYR A 40 9.16 -4.59 6.20
C TYR A 40 9.53 -5.90 6.88
N GLN A 41 8.55 -6.54 7.52
CA GLN A 41 8.75 -7.80 8.24
C GLN A 41 8.71 -9.00 7.30
N GLN A 42 7.79 -9.00 6.32
CA GLN A 42 7.63 -10.13 5.40
C GLN A 42 8.55 -10.06 4.17
N GLY A 43 9.15 -8.91 3.89
CA GLY A 43 9.97 -8.65 2.72
C GLY A 43 11.05 -9.70 2.46
N PRO A 44 11.93 -10.00 3.44
CA PRO A 44 13.00 -10.98 3.28
C PRO A 44 12.52 -12.39 2.93
N LYS A 45 11.26 -12.72 3.26
CA LYS A 45 10.65 -14.02 2.95
C LYS A 45 9.97 -14.02 1.59
N LEU A 46 9.35 -12.91 1.18
CA LEU A 46 8.50 -12.82 -0.01
C LEU A 46 9.26 -12.36 -1.26
N TYR A 47 10.33 -11.58 -1.11
CA TYR A 47 11.02 -10.94 -2.22
C TYR A 47 12.49 -11.35 -2.26
N ARG A 48 13.00 -11.57 -3.49
CA ARG A 48 14.43 -11.85 -3.73
C ARG A 48 15.31 -10.66 -3.33
N TYR A 49 14.86 -9.45 -3.66
CA TYR A 49 15.48 -8.20 -3.27
C TYR A 49 14.52 -7.47 -2.34
N HIS A 50 14.89 -7.38 -1.07
CA HIS A 50 14.09 -6.73 -0.05
C HIS A 50 14.69 -5.36 0.29
N TYR A 51 13.85 -4.47 0.78
CA TYR A 51 14.25 -3.14 1.21
C TYR A 51 14.99 -3.22 2.56
N THR A 52 15.96 -2.33 2.74
CA THR A 52 16.52 -2.01 4.05
C THR A 52 15.67 -0.94 4.74
N ASP A 53 15.84 -0.71 6.05
CA ASP A 53 15.16 0.41 6.76
C ASP A 53 15.36 1.74 6.03
N ALA A 54 16.56 2.00 5.51
CA ALA A 54 16.85 3.20 4.73
C ALA A 54 16.02 3.30 3.44
N ASN A 55 15.78 2.19 2.74
CA ASN A 55 14.91 2.19 1.55
C ASN A 55 13.45 2.44 1.92
N HIS A 56 12.98 1.91 3.06
CA HIS A 56 11.63 2.19 3.57
C HIS A 56 11.46 3.67 3.93
N VAL A 57 12.46 4.26 4.57
CA VAL A 57 12.50 5.70 4.91
C VAL A 57 12.49 6.54 3.62
N ASP A 58 13.34 6.21 2.64
CA ASP A 58 13.42 6.96 1.38
C ASP A 58 12.09 6.91 0.60
N LEU A 59 11.43 5.74 0.55
CA LEU A 59 10.10 5.62 -0.06
C LEU A 59 9.06 6.48 0.66
N ALA A 60 9.02 6.44 2.00
CA ALA A 60 8.06 7.21 2.79
C ALA A 60 8.24 8.72 2.58
N GLN A 61 9.49 9.20 2.65
CA GLN A 61 9.83 10.59 2.38
C GLN A 61 9.44 11.01 0.96
N PHE A 62 9.71 10.16 -0.03
CA PHE A 62 9.32 10.43 -1.40
C PHE A 62 7.80 10.59 -1.52
N LEU A 63 7.01 9.60 -1.10
CA LEU A 63 5.55 9.61 -1.25
C LEU A 63 4.87 10.76 -0.50
N GLN A 64 5.37 11.13 0.68
CA GLN A 64 4.85 12.25 1.47
C GLN A 64 5.02 13.61 0.80
N THR A 65 5.98 13.74 -0.12
CA THR A 65 6.19 14.99 -0.89
C THR A 65 5.32 15.08 -2.15
N GLN A 66 4.59 14.02 -2.50
CA GLN A 66 3.84 13.97 -3.75
C GLN A 66 2.45 14.58 -3.60
N GLY A 67 2.11 15.49 -4.52
CA GLY A 67 0.79 16.11 -4.61
C GLY A 67 -0.25 15.27 -5.36
N TYR A 68 0.17 14.23 -6.08
CA TYR A 68 -0.75 13.34 -6.80
C TYR A 68 -1.32 12.23 -5.90
N PRO A 69 -2.51 11.69 -6.20
CA PRO A 69 -3.10 10.57 -5.46
C PRO A 69 -2.23 9.32 -5.44
N TRP A 70 -2.01 8.75 -4.26
CA TRP A 70 -1.36 7.46 -4.13
C TRP A 70 -2.00 6.58 -3.05
N LEU A 71 -1.84 5.27 -3.22
CA LEU A 71 -2.23 4.24 -2.26
C LEU A 71 -1.08 3.25 -2.11
N LEU A 72 -0.76 2.92 -0.86
CA LEU A 72 0.30 2.02 -0.48
C LEU A 72 -0.28 0.86 0.32
N SER A 73 0.01 -0.38 -0.09
CA SER A 73 -0.18 -1.58 0.74
C SER A 73 1.10 -1.90 1.49
N TYR A 74 0.96 -2.34 2.75
CA TYR A 74 2.10 -2.61 3.61
C TYR A 74 1.77 -3.62 4.72
N ASP A 75 2.77 -4.27 5.32
CA ASP A 75 2.56 -5.01 6.55
C ASP A 75 2.28 -4.10 7.76
N ASP A 76 1.41 -4.55 8.66
CA ASP A 76 1.12 -3.85 9.91
C ASP A 76 2.29 -3.96 10.90
N HIS A 77 3.28 -3.07 10.73
CA HIS A 77 4.48 -3.01 11.54
C HIS A 77 4.64 -1.63 12.23
N PRO A 78 5.07 -1.57 13.51
CA PRO A 78 5.22 -0.29 14.23
C PRO A 78 6.09 0.74 13.51
N ARG A 79 7.20 0.29 12.90
CA ARG A 79 8.09 1.16 12.11
C ARG A 79 7.37 1.80 10.92
N ILE A 80 6.49 1.07 10.25
CA ILE A 80 5.74 1.59 9.10
C ILE A 80 4.69 2.60 9.55
N ARG A 81 4.00 2.32 10.66
CA ARG A 81 3.10 3.30 11.29
C ARG A 81 3.82 4.60 11.68
N GLU A 82 5.04 4.48 12.20
CA GLU A 82 5.87 5.64 12.53
C GLU A 82 6.20 6.46 11.27
N LEU A 83 6.67 5.80 10.20
CA LEU A 83 7.02 6.47 8.95
C LEU A 83 5.84 7.21 8.33
N TYR A 84 4.63 6.68 8.45
CA TYR A 84 3.41 7.22 7.82
C TYR A 84 2.41 7.84 8.82
N ASN A 85 2.85 8.25 10.01
CA ASN A 85 1.98 8.80 11.07
C ASN A 85 1.14 10.03 10.63
N GLY A 86 1.61 10.79 9.64
CA GLY A 86 0.89 11.95 9.09
C GLY A 86 -0.09 11.64 7.96
N ASN A 87 -0.23 10.37 7.56
CA ASN A 87 -1.06 9.94 6.44
C ASN A 87 -2.34 9.25 6.92
N THR A 88 -3.30 9.09 6.01
CA THR A 88 -4.46 8.23 6.27
C THR A 88 -3.98 6.79 6.29
N VAL A 89 -4.16 6.11 7.43
CA VAL A 89 -3.80 4.70 7.61
C VAL A 89 -5.05 3.92 8.00
N GLN A 90 -5.36 2.88 7.24
CA GLN A 90 -6.45 1.97 7.51
C GLN A 90 -5.93 0.54 7.61
N GLN A 91 -6.27 -0.15 8.69
CA GLN A 91 -6.02 -1.58 8.79
C GLN A 91 -6.96 -2.35 7.86
N ILE A 92 -6.40 -3.31 7.13
CA ILE A 92 -7.14 -4.26 6.32
C ILE A 92 -6.81 -5.68 6.81
N TYR A 93 -7.84 -6.50 6.90
CA TYR A 93 -7.73 -7.90 7.28
C TYR A 93 -7.85 -8.75 6.02
N LEU A 94 -6.83 -9.55 5.73
CA LEU A 94 -6.82 -10.46 4.60
C LEU A 94 -6.88 -11.89 5.11
N ASP A 95 -8.01 -12.55 4.82
CA ASP A 95 -8.19 -13.97 5.04
C ASP A 95 -7.48 -14.75 3.93
N TYR A 96 -6.19 -14.98 4.10
CA TYR A 96 -5.42 -15.84 3.19
C TYR A 96 -5.82 -17.31 3.39
N ASN A 97 -6.85 -17.76 2.68
CA ASN A 97 -7.37 -19.14 2.72
C ASN A 97 -6.46 -20.20 2.04
N VAL A 98 -5.18 -19.91 1.80
CA VAL A 98 -4.35 -20.72 0.88
C VAL A 98 -3.72 -21.97 1.51
N LYS A 99 -3.64 -22.12 2.85
CA LYS A 99 -3.18 -23.38 3.49
C LYS A 99 -3.29 -23.49 5.02
N SER A 100 -3.52 -22.39 5.71
CA SER A 100 -3.77 -22.33 7.16
C SER A 100 -4.33 -20.94 7.44
N SER A 101 -5.47 -20.80 8.11
CA SER A 101 -6.06 -19.48 8.40
C SER A 101 -5.08 -18.67 9.24
N ARG A 102 -4.37 -17.76 8.58
CA ARG A 102 -3.60 -16.70 9.22
C ARG A 102 -4.22 -15.41 8.77
N THR A 103 -4.88 -14.73 9.68
CA THR A 103 -5.29 -13.34 9.50
C THR A 103 -4.02 -12.52 9.37
N ALA A 104 -3.62 -12.19 8.14
CA ALA A 104 -2.55 -11.23 7.91
C ALA A 104 -3.14 -9.84 8.09
N ARG A 105 -2.48 -9.03 8.91
CA ARG A 105 -2.81 -7.61 9.09
C ARG A 105 -1.95 -6.80 8.15
N GLU A 106 -2.60 -6.09 7.26
CA GLU A 106 -1.95 -5.15 6.36
C GLU A 106 -2.50 -3.73 6.60
N LEU A 107 -1.77 -2.75 6.09
CA LEU A 107 -2.11 -1.35 6.12
C LEU A 107 -2.38 -0.89 4.70
N ALA A 108 -3.53 -0.25 4.50
CA ALA A 108 -3.77 0.64 3.37
C ALA A 108 -3.41 2.06 3.82
N ILE A 109 -2.46 2.68 3.15
CA ILE A 109 -1.92 4.00 3.50
C ILE A 109 -2.09 4.93 2.30
N SER A 110 -2.57 6.15 2.50
CA SER A 110 -2.81 7.11 1.40
C SER A 110 -2.60 8.56 1.83
N ASN A 111 -2.27 9.43 0.88
CA ASN A 111 -2.41 10.88 1.03
C ASN A 111 -3.85 11.38 0.85
N LEU A 112 -4.78 10.49 0.50
CA LEU A 112 -6.21 10.76 0.43
C LEU A 112 -6.95 10.07 1.59
N MET A 113 -8.22 10.43 1.78
CA MET A 113 -9.12 9.69 2.65
C MET A 113 -9.41 8.32 2.02
N ILE A 114 -9.26 7.27 2.82
CA ILE A 114 -9.68 5.92 2.44
C ILE A 114 -11.11 5.75 2.98
N PRO A 115 -12.11 5.50 2.10
CA PRO A 115 -13.48 5.29 2.56
C PRO A 115 -13.56 4.02 3.41
N ILE A 116 -14.38 4.07 4.46
CA ILE A 116 -14.62 2.91 5.32
C ILE A 116 -15.13 1.76 4.45
N PRO A 117 -14.53 0.56 4.54
CA PRO A 117 -14.96 -0.58 3.79
C PRO A 117 -16.33 -0.98 4.31
N VAL A 118 -17.30 -1.07 3.40
CA VAL A 118 -18.63 -1.58 3.72
C VAL A 118 -18.62 -3.07 3.40
N TYR A 119 -18.52 -3.90 4.43
CA TYR A 119 -18.70 -5.35 4.29
C TYR A 119 -20.19 -5.68 4.47
N GLU A 120 -20.73 -6.56 3.63
CA GLU A 120 -22.04 -7.17 3.93
C GLU A 120 -21.96 -7.86 5.30
N GLY A 121 -22.83 -7.49 6.25
CA GLY A 121 -22.88 -8.04 7.62
C GLY A 121 -22.11 -7.26 8.70
N MET A 122 -21.45 -6.14 8.39
CA MET A 122 -20.68 -5.36 9.39
C MET A 122 -21.52 -4.79 10.55
N GLN A 123 -22.82 -4.53 10.31
CA GLN A 123 -23.72 -3.96 11.32
C GLN A 123 -23.93 -4.93 12.50
N GLU A 124 -24.06 -6.24 12.21
CA GLU A 124 -24.33 -7.27 13.22
C GLU A 124 -23.14 -7.49 14.17
N LEU A 125 -21.91 -7.26 13.70
CA LEU A 125 -20.70 -7.43 14.52
C LEU A 125 -20.47 -6.25 15.49
N LEU A 126 -20.82 -5.03 15.09
CA LEU A 126 -20.70 -3.85 15.94
C LEU A 126 -21.75 -3.83 17.07
N ASP A 127 -22.93 -4.40 16.81
CA ASP A 127 -24.00 -4.50 17.81
C ASP A 127 -23.68 -5.57 18.89
N ILE A 128 -22.91 -6.62 18.56
CA ILE A 128 -22.49 -7.65 19.52
C ILE A 128 -21.42 -7.13 20.50
N GLU A 129 -20.52 -6.23 20.07
CA GLU A 129 -19.50 -5.64 20.94
C GLU A 129 -20.05 -4.50 21.82
N ALA A 130 -21.19 -3.91 21.47
CA ALA A 130 -21.83 -2.85 22.26
C ALA A 130 -22.65 -3.39 23.47
N ASP A 131 -23.00 -4.68 23.46
CA ASP A 131 -23.77 -5.37 24.51
C ASP A 131 -22.92 -6.29 25.42
N ALA A 132 -21.58 -6.22 25.32
CA ALA A 132 -20.62 -6.99 26.14
C ALA A 132 -19.85 -6.11 27.12
#